data_AF-A0A3D1RWN3-F1
#
_entry.id   AF-A0A3D1RWN3-F1
#
_cell.length_a   1.000
_cell.length_b   1.000
_cell.length_c   1.000
_cell.angle_alpha   90.00
_cell.angle_beta   90.00
_cell.angle_gamma   90.00
#
_symmetry.space_group_name_H-M   'P 1'
#
loop_
_entity.id
_entity.type
_entity.pdbx_description
1 polymer ?
#
loop_
_entity_poly.entity_id
_entity_poly.type
_entity_poly.pdbx_seq_one_letter_code
_entity_poly.pdbx_strand_id
1 'polypeptide(L)' 'MTTALDTWHQVVRTCDARLLDKLIADDAVFHSPIVHTPQVGKSIVVKYLSAAALVLLNESFSYQREIIGDHEA' A
#
# COMPACT_ATOMS: atom_id res chain seq x y z
N MET A 1 11.90 16.96 -2.18
CA MET A 1 11.49 16.19 -1.00
C MET A 1 10.49 15.16 -1.49
N THR A 2 10.77 13.88 -1.35
CA THR A 2 9.87 12.80 -1.79
C THR A 2 8.84 12.55 -0.70
N THR A 3 7.55 12.61 -1.03
CA THR A 3 6.48 12.36 -0.06
C THR A 3 6.29 10.85 0.17
N ALA A 4 5.56 10.49 1.22
CA ALA A 4 5.13 9.09 1.42
C ALA A 4 4.33 8.57 0.22
N LEU A 5 3.50 9.43 -0.38
CA LEU A 5 2.71 9.11 -1.56
C LEU A 5 3.59 8.84 -2.78
N ASP A 6 4.60 9.68 -3.05
CA ASP A 6 5.55 9.41 -4.15
C ASP A 6 6.20 8.02 -4.03
N THR A 7 6.58 7.63 -2.80
CA THR A 7 7.16 6.32 -2.51
C THR A 7 6.15 5.19 -2.73
N TRP A 8 4.90 5.38 -2.32
CA TRP A 8 3.81 4.44 -2.60
C TRP A 8 3.61 4.24 -4.11
N HIS A 9 3.61 5.32 -4.89
CA HIS A 9 3.46 5.24 -6.35
C HIS A 9 4.65 4.51 -6.99
N GLN A 10 5.84 4.64 -6.42
CA GLN A 10 7.00 3.89 -6.86
C GLN A 10 6.84 2.38 -6.58
N VAL A 11 6.35 1.99 -5.40
CA VAL A 11 6.01 0.58 -5.10
C VAL A 11 5.09 0.03 -6.18
N VAL A 12 4.03 0.77 -6.49
CA VAL A 12 2.99 0.34 -7.44
C VAL A 12 3.55 0.18 -8.86
N ARG A 13 4.35 1.14 -9.32
CA ARG A 13 4.94 1.12 -10.66
C ARG A 13 6.00 0.04 -10.85
N THR A 14 6.75 -0.27 -9.80
CA THR A 14 7.91 -1.18 -9.88
C THR A 14 7.60 -2.59 -9.37
N CYS A 15 6.46 -2.76 -8.70
CA CYS A 15 6.14 -3.94 -7.91
C CYS A 15 7.24 -4.29 -6.88
N ASP A 16 8.03 -3.30 -6.46
CA ASP A 16 9.15 -3.51 -5.54
C ASP A 16 8.69 -3.42 -4.08
N ALA A 17 8.33 -4.58 -3.54
CA ALA A 17 7.93 -4.73 -2.15
C ALA A 17 9.00 -4.29 -1.13
N ARG A 18 10.28 -4.16 -1.52
CA ARG A 18 11.34 -3.67 -0.61
C ARG A 18 11.14 -2.21 -0.24
N LEU A 19 10.46 -1.44 -1.09
CA LEU A 19 10.12 -0.05 -0.81
C LEU A 19 9.06 0.09 0.29
N LEU A 20 8.23 -0.95 0.51
CA LEU A 20 7.24 -0.97 1.59
C LEU A 20 7.91 -0.92 2.97
N ASP A 21 9.10 -1.51 3.14
CA ASP A 21 9.77 -1.51 4.44
C ASP A 21 10.16 -0.08 4.88
N LYS A 22 10.42 0.82 3.94
CA LYS A 22 10.72 2.23 4.24
C LYS A 22 9.47 3.08 4.41
N LEU A 23 8.34 2.63 3.86
CA LEU A 23 7.09 3.38 3.81
C LEU A 23 6.15 3.08 4.99
N ILE A 24 6.12 1.82 5.42
CA ILE A 24 5.16 1.33 6.42
C ILE A 24 5.71 1.53 7.84
N ALA A 25 4.92 2.19 8.69
CA ALA A 25 5.22 2.40 10.11
C ALA A 25 5.21 1.08 10.90
N ASP A 26 5.96 1.03 12.01
CA ASP A 26 6.10 -0.16 12.85
C ASP A 26 4.77 -0.65 13.43
N ASP A 27 3.87 0.29 13.75
CA ASP A 27 2.54 0.08 14.34
C ASP A 27 1.39 0.13 13.31
N ALA A 28 1.71 0.09 12.01
CA ALA A 28 0.71 0.18 10.95
C ALA A 28 -0.41 -0.87 11.12
N VAL A 29 -1.64 -0.45 10.85
CA VAL A 29 -2.83 -1.32 10.87
C VAL A 29 -3.37 -1.46 9.45
N PHE A 30 -3.45 -2.69 8.96
CA PHE A 30 -4.04 -3.00 7.66
C PHE A 30 -5.43 -3.59 7.81
N HIS A 31 -6.40 -2.96 7.13
CA HIS A 31 -7.78 -3.42 7.02
C HIS A 31 -7.99 -3.98 5.62
N SER A 32 -8.22 -5.29 5.51
CA SER A 32 -8.44 -5.93 4.21
C SER A 32 -9.94 -6.05 3.91
N PRO A 33 -10.32 -6.03 2.62
CA PRO A 33 -11.71 -6.21 2.21
C PRO A 33 -12.23 -7.66 2.35
N ILE A 34 -11.34 -8.63 2.57
CA ILE A 34 -11.69 -10.06 2.66
C ILE A 34 -11.57 -10.57 4.10
N VAL A 35 -10.41 -10.34 4.72
CA VAL A 35 -10.18 -10.57 6.14
C VAL A 35 -10.52 -9.30 6.89
N HIS A 36 -11.69 -9.29 7.53
CA HIS A 36 -12.22 -8.13 8.27
C HIS A 36 -11.51 -7.86 9.62
N THR A 37 -10.76 -8.84 10.14
CA THR A 37 -9.93 -8.64 11.33
C THR A 37 -8.75 -7.71 10.99
N PRO A 38 -8.54 -6.61 11.74
CA PRO A 38 -7.40 -5.73 11.53
C PRO A 38 -6.07 -6.47 11.72
N GLN A 39 -5.13 -6.24 10.81
CA GLN A 39 -3.78 -6.81 10.86
C GLN A 39 -2.81 -5.74 11.36
N VAL A 40 -2.26 -5.93 12.56
CA VAL A 40 -1.47 -4.91 13.26
C VAL A 40 0.02 -5.25 13.22
N GLY A 41 0.84 -4.28 12.82
CA GLY A 41 2.29 -4.33 12.83
C GLY A 41 2.91 -4.43 11.45
N LYS A 42 4.04 -3.74 11.25
CA LYS A 42 4.75 -3.63 9.97
C LYS A 42 4.93 -4.95 9.23
N SER A 43 5.42 -5.99 9.90
CA SER A 43 5.73 -7.27 9.24
C SER A 43 4.51 -7.94 8.61
N ILE A 44 3.34 -7.88 9.24
CA ILE A 44 2.13 -8.48 8.68
C ILE A 44 1.52 -7.61 7.58
N VAL A 45 1.54 -6.28 7.78
CA VAL A 45 1.10 -5.30 6.77
C VAL A 45 1.91 -5.43 5.48
N VAL A 46 3.25 -5.46 5.58
CA VAL A 46 4.14 -5.61 4.42
C VAL A 46 3.87 -6.93 3.70
N LYS A 47 3.65 -8.04 4.41
CA LYS A 47 3.32 -9.34 3.79
C LYS A 47 2.02 -9.27 2.99
N TYR A 48 0.96 -8.70 3.56
CA TYR A 48 -0.32 -8.57 2.88
C TYR A 48 -0.23 -7.68 1.65
N LEU A 49 0.41 -6.51 1.77
CA LEU A 49 0.59 -5.59 0.64
C LEU A 49 1.45 -6.20 -0.46
N SER A 50 2.49 -6.96 -0.11
CA SER A 50 3.33 -7.67 -1.09
C SER A 50 2.54 -8.74 -1.84
N ALA A 51 1.70 -9.52 -1.14
CA ALA A 51 0.85 -10.51 -1.77
C ALA A 51 -0.21 -9.87 -2.69
N ALA A 52 -0.83 -8.77 -2.23
CA ALA A 52 -1.78 -8.01 -3.04
C ALA A 52 -1.12 -7.42 -4.28
N ALA A 53 0.11 -6.90 -4.16
CA ALA A 53 0.88 -6.35 -5.28
C ALA A 53 1.08 -7.39 -6.40
N LEU A 54 1.43 -8.62 -6.05
CA LEU A 54 1.64 -9.71 -7.02
C LEU A 54 0.38 -10.09 -7.82
N VAL A 55 -0.81 -9.91 -7.24
CA VAL A 55 -2.08 -10.29 -7.88
C VAL A 55 -2.72 -9.12 -8.61
N LEU A 56 -2.68 -7.93 -8.00
CA LEU A 56 -3.42 -6.75 -8.47
C LEU A 56 -2.62 -5.89 -9.43
N LEU A 57 -1.30 -5.76 -9.26
CA LEU A 57 -0.46 -4.85 -10.05
C LEU A 57 0.01 -5.51 -11.35
N ASN A 58 -0.95 -5.80 -12.21
CA ASN A 58 -0.72 -6.27 -13.56
C ASN A 58 -0.93 -5.14 -14.59
N GLU A 59 -0.79 -5.45 -15.87
CA GLU A 59 -0.89 -4.47 -16.98
C GLU A 59 -2.24 -3.74 -17.05
N SER A 60 -3.31 -4.31 -16.48
CA SER A 60 -4.63 -3.68 -16.44
C SER A 60 -4.82 -2.73 -15.25
N PHE A 61 -3.90 -2.73 -14.29
CA PHE A 61 -4.03 -1.90 -13.09
C PHE A 61 -3.77 -0.43 -13.40
N SER A 62 -4.71 0.43 -13.02
CA SER A 62 -4.58 1.88 -13.17
C SER A 62 -5.33 2.62 -12.07
N TYR A 63 -4.68 3.65 -11.51
CA TYR A 63 -5.37 4.63 -10.68
C TYR A 63 -6.25 5.50 -11.58
N GLN A 64 -7.54 5.62 -11.24
CA GLN A 64 -8.51 6.41 -11.99
C GLN A 64 -8.73 7.81 -11.41
N ARG A 65 -8.60 7.93 -10.09
CA ARG A 65 -8.73 9.19 -9.34
C ARG A 65 -7.82 9.15 -8.12
N GLU A 66 -7.18 10.27 -7.81
CA GLU A 66 -6.38 10.48 -6.60
C GLU A 66 -6.93 11.71 -5.87
N ILE A 67 -7.07 11.61 -4.56
CA ILE A 67 -7.59 12.68 -3.70
C ILE A 67 -6.62 12.81 -2.53
N ILE A 68 -6.14 14.03 -2.28
CA ILE A 68 -5.20 14.34 -1.20
C ILE A 68 -5.84 15.41 -0.33
N GLY A 69 -6.15 15.07 0.91
CA GLY A 69 -6.80 15.97 1.87
C GLY A 69 -7.47 15.20 3.01
N ASP A 70 -7.83 15.92 4.08
CA ASP A 70 -8.36 15.30 5.29
C ASP A 70 -9.81 14.79 5.16
N HIS A 71 -10.60 15.31 4.20
CA HIS A 71 -12.03 15.00 4.06
C HIS A 71 -12.51 15.28 2.64
N GLU A 72 -12.93 14.25 1.89
CA GLU A 72 -13.97 14.39 0.86
C GLU A 72 -14.84 13.11 0.85
N ALA A 73 -16.16 13.32 0.87
CA ALA A 73 -17.20 12.30 0.82
C ALA A 73 -17.57 11.91 -0.63
#